data_AF-A0A0E3PG46-F1
#
_entry.id   AF-A0A0E3PG46-F1
#
_cell.length_a   1.000
_cell.length_b   1.000
_cell.length_c   1.000
_cell.angle_alpha   90.00
_cell.angle_beta   90.00
_cell.angle_gamma   90.00
#
_symmetry.space_group_name_H-M   'P 1'
#
loop_
_entity.id
_entity.type
_entity.pdbx_description
1 polymer ?
#
loop_
_entity_poly.entity_id
_entity_poly.type
_entity_poly.pdbx_seq_one_letter_code
_entity_poly.pdbx_strand_id
1 'polypeptide(L)'
;MAIIKNKTNHVIRFVAYRADGTEMAQKATKIPSGSSRYISKDYAGGIDWFIITAFLPESGIRDHVDLDILPAVRDGDDALTFAKIGIDEKFVFVEDTDKKEFRFYHDEEEPEGEIHGW
;
A
#
# COMPACT_ATOMS: atom_id res chain seq x y z
N MET A 1 -5.87 10.66 8.19
CA MET A 1 -5.44 9.24 8.16
C MET A 1 -5.40 8.85 6.71
N ALA A 2 -4.32 8.22 6.26
CA ALA A 2 -4.24 7.82 4.86
C ALA A 2 -5.04 6.53 4.64
N ILE A 3 -5.76 6.45 3.52
CA ILE A 3 -6.59 5.30 3.17
C ILE A 3 -6.21 4.83 1.78
N ILE A 4 -6.01 3.53 1.62
CA ILE A 4 -5.82 2.88 0.32
C ILE A 4 -6.91 1.84 0.14
N LYS A 5 -7.70 1.97 -0.94
CA LYS A 5 -8.72 1.00 -1.33
C LYS A 5 -8.25 0.15 -2.50
N ASN A 6 -8.36 -1.16 -2.38
CA ASN A 6 -8.10 -2.08 -3.47
C ASN A 6 -9.38 -2.33 -4.28
N LYS A 7 -9.47 -1.81 -5.51
CA LYS A 7 -10.59 -2.07 -6.44
C LYS A 7 -10.24 -3.09 -7.52
N THR A 8 -9.09 -3.76 -7.43
CA THR A 8 -8.76 -4.87 -8.33
C THR A 8 -9.52 -6.13 -7.92
N ASN A 9 -9.52 -7.15 -8.78
CA ASN A 9 -10.06 -8.48 -8.46
C ASN A 9 -9.05 -9.37 -7.72
N HIS A 10 -7.90 -8.82 -7.35
CA HIS A 10 -6.82 -9.54 -6.70
C HIS A 10 -6.77 -9.20 -5.21
N VAL A 11 -6.26 -10.12 -4.40
CA VAL A 11 -5.65 -9.73 -3.13
C VAL A 11 -4.35 -9.01 -3.50
N ILE A 12 -4.08 -7.84 -2.95
CA ILE A 12 -2.85 -7.08 -3.25
C ILE A 12 -2.04 -6.91 -1.98
N ARG A 13 -0.72 -7.03 -2.09
CA ARG A 13 0.20 -6.73 -1.01
C ARG A 13 0.67 -5.30 -1.15
N PHE A 14 0.52 -4.51 -0.10
CA PHE A 14 1.08 -3.16 -0.04
C PHE A 14 2.14 -3.06 1.04
N VAL A 15 3.26 -2.45 0.67
CA VAL A 15 4.35 -2.09 1.58
C VAL A 15 4.52 -0.58 1.55
N ALA A 16 4.49 0.04 2.73
CA ALA A 16 4.78 1.46 2.89
C ALA A 16 6.26 1.71 3.28
N TYR A 17 6.83 2.82 2.80
CA TYR A 17 8.20 3.24 3.08
C TYR A 17 8.20 4.70 3.49
N ARG A 18 8.93 5.03 4.57
CA ARG A 18 9.06 6.43 4.99
C ARG A 18 9.94 7.20 4.01
N ALA A 19 9.60 8.47 3.84
CA ALA A 19 10.35 9.44 3.04
C ALA A 19 11.83 9.59 3.46
N ASP A 20 12.08 9.49 4.77
CA ASP A 20 13.39 9.64 5.40
C ASP A 20 14.23 8.34 5.35
N GLY A 21 13.71 7.29 4.68
CA GLY A 21 14.36 5.98 4.60
C GLY A 21 14.32 5.19 5.90
N THR A 22 13.68 5.71 6.95
CA THR A 22 13.53 5.01 8.22
C THR A 22 12.30 4.10 8.21
N GLU A 23 12.19 3.28 9.24
CA GLU A 23 11.31 2.12 9.25
C GLU A 23 9.83 2.50 9.50
N MET A 24 8.93 1.96 8.66
CA MET A 24 7.50 1.93 8.96
C MET A 24 7.13 0.47 9.24
N ALA A 25 7.15 0.07 10.52
CA ALA A 25 6.65 -1.23 10.96
C ALA A 25 5.27 -1.46 10.34
N GLN A 26 4.92 -2.67 9.87
CA GLN A 26 3.64 -2.95 9.18
C GLN A 26 3.05 -4.28 9.60
N LYS A 27 1.84 -4.24 10.16
CA LYS A 27 1.01 -5.44 10.33
C LYS A 27 0.19 -5.66 9.06
N ALA A 28 0.22 -6.89 8.53
CA ALA A 28 -0.59 -7.37 7.40
C ALA A 28 -0.43 -6.56 6.11
N THR A 29 0.41 -7.03 5.17
CA THR A 29 0.59 -6.39 3.85
C THR A 29 -0.60 -6.59 2.91
N LYS A 30 -1.42 -7.62 3.12
CA LYS A 30 -2.51 -8.02 2.21
C LYS A 30 -3.76 -7.15 2.38
N ILE A 31 -4.32 -6.69 1.27
CA ILE A 31 -5.65 -6.09 1.17
C ILE A 31 -6.49 -6.91 0.17
N PRO A 32 -7.60 -7.52 0.60
CA PRO A 32 -8.53 -8.20 -0.29
C PRO A 32 -9.13 -7.25 -1.35
N SER A 33 -9.69 -7.84 -2.41
CA SER A 33 -10.49 -7.11 -3.40
C SER A 33 -11.68 -6.42 -2.72
N GLY A 34 -11.90 -5.14 -3.04
CA GLY A 34 -12.97 -4.30 -2.49
C GLY A 34 -12.71 -3.72 -1.11
N SER A 35 -11.70 -4.23 -0.40
CA SER A 35 -11.34 -3.80 0.96
C SER A 35 -10.46 -2.55 0.98
N SER A 36 -10.46 -1.87 2.11
CA SER A 36 -9.60 -0.71 2.37
C SER A 36 -8.60 -1.01 3.49
N ARG A 37 -7.44 -0.36 3.42
CA ARG A 37 -6.49 -0.31 4.51
C ARG A 37 -6.28 1.13 4.92
N TYR A 38 -6.17 1.32 6.23
CA TYR A 38 -5.80 2.60 6.80
C TYR A 38 -4.35 2.61 7.24
N ILE A 39 -3.76 3.79 7.24
CA ILE A 39 -2.45 4.06 7.82
C ILE A 39 -2.62 5.23 8.78
N SER A 40 -2.57 4.94 10.08
CA SER A 40 -2.68 5.97 11.12
C SER A 40 -1.44 6.88 11.12
N LYS A 41 -1.67 8.16 11.44
CA LYS A 41 -0.63 9.18 11.58
C LYS A 41 0.44 8.78 12.61
N ASP A 42 0.04 8.05 13.65
CA ASP A 42 0.96 7.61 14.70
C ASP A 42 2.03 6.66 14.15
N TYR A 43 1.69 5.86 13.14
CA TYR A 43 2.62 4.96 12.44
C TYR A 43 3.49 5.68 11.42
N ALA A 44 3.05 6.82 10.88
CA ALA A 44 3.88 7.66 10.02
C ALA A 44 5.05 8.29 10.80
N GLY A 45 4.96 8.35 12.14
CA GLY A 45 6.05 8.79 13.01
C GLY A 45 6.62 10.15 12.64
N GLY A 46 5.73 11.11 12.38
CA GLY A 46 6.04 12.53 12.17
C GLY A 46 6.35 12.95 10.73
N ILE A 47 6.30 12.05 9.75
CA ILE A 47 6.41 12.42 8.33
C ILE A 47 5.03 12.77 7.75
N ASP A 48 4.98 13.76 6.87
CA ASP A 48 3.75 14.19 6.21
C ASP A 48 3.36 13.29 5.03
N TRP A 49 4.28 12.43 4.57
CA TRP A 49 4.06 11.54 3.42
C TRP A 49 4.96 10.29 3.47
N PHE A 50 4.52 9.24 2.79
CA PHE A 50 5.24 7.97 2.60
C PHE A 50 5.05 7.46 1.17
N ILE A 51 5.84 6.47 0.75
CA ILE A 51 5.66 5.77 -0.53
C ILE A 51 4.96 4.46 -0.23
N ILE A 52 3.91 4.12 -0.99
CA ILE A 52 3.34 2.79 -0.99
C ILE A 52 3.73 2.08 -2.29
N THR A 53 4.07 0.80 -2.19
CA THR A 53 4.35 -0.06 -3.34
C THR A 53 3.41 -1.25 -3.31
N ALA A 54 2.84 -1.57 -4.47
CA ALA A 54 1.89 -2.67 -4.67
C ALA A 54 2.59 -3.90 -5.27
N PHE A 55 2.23 -5.08 -4.79
CA PHE A 55 2.74 -6.36 -5.27
C PHE A 55 1.61 -7.38 -5.37
N LEU A 56 1.75 -8.35 -6.28
CA LEU A 56 0.86 -9.50 -6.34
C LEU A 56 1.05 -10.43 -5.11
N PRO A 57 0.04 -11.26 -4.75
CA PRO A 57 0.14 -12.21 -3.64
C PRO A 57 1.31 -13.16 -3.71
N GLU A 58 1.70 -13.54 -4.93
CA GLU A 58 2.76 -14.50 -5.25
C GLU A 58 4.16 -13.91 -5.10
N SER A 59 4.28 -12.57 -4.96
CA SER A 59 5.54 -11.93 -4.64
C SER A 59 6.14 -12.52 -3.35
N GLY A 60 7.47 -12.57 -3.26
CA GLY A 60 8.18 -13.02 -2.06
C GLY A 60 7.96 -12.15 -0.81
N ILE A 61 7.11 -11.12 -0.91
CA ILE A 61 6.75 -10.21 0.17
C ILE A 61 5.93 -10.96 1.21
N ARG A 62 6.44 -10.99 2.45
CA ARG A 62 5.77 -11.65 3.57
C ARG A 62 4.52 -10.89 4.00
N ASP A 63 3.63 -11.61 4.70
CA ASP A 63 2.38 -11.08 5.24
C ASP A 63 2.63 -10.00 6.31
N HIS A 64 3.76 -10.08 6.99
CA HIS A 64 4.30 -9.07 7.88
C HIS A 64 5.65 -8.64 7.32
N VAL A 65 5.91 -7.33 7.29
CA VAL A 65 7.26 -6.83 7.04
C VAL A 65 7.86 -6.55 8.40
N ASP A 66 8.61 -7.53 8.90
CA ASP A 66 9.54 -7.30 10.01
C ASP A 66 10.72 -6.49 9.49
N LEU A 67 11.26 -5.66 10.38
CA LEU A 67 12.28 -4.63 10.13
C LEU A 67 13.54 -5.19 9.42
N ASP A 68 13.84 -6.48 9.61
CA ASP A 68 15.02 -7.15 9.05
C ASP A 68 14.88 -7.55 7.55
N ILE A 69 13.70 -7.40 6.94
CA ILE A 69 13.38 -7.97 5.61
C ILE A 69 13.42 -6.92 4.49
N LEU A 70 13.61 -5.65 4.82
CA LEU A 70 13.68 -4.56 3.84
C LEU A 70 14.72 -4.73 2.71
N PRO A 71 15.85 -5.46 2.87
CA PRO A 71 16.75 -5.75 1.74
C PRO A 71 16.11 -6.59 0.62
N ALA A 72 15.04 -7.34 0.89
CA ALA A 72 14.43 -8.28 -0.05
C ALA A 72 13.54 -7.62 -1.12
N VAL A 73 13.30 -6.30 -1.04
CA VAL A 73 12.51 -5.55 -2.04
C VAL A 73 13.43 -4.83 -3.05
N ARG A 74 14.72 -5.19 -3.13
CA ARG A 74 15.71 -4.55 -4.01
C ARG A 74 15.70 -5.07 -5.45
N ASP A 75 15.14 -6.24 -5.72
CA ASP A 75 14.91 -6.71 -7.09
C ASP A 75 13.50 -6.27 -7.50
N GLY A 76 13.40 -5.07 -8.07
CA GLY A 76 12.15 -4.41 -8.46
C GLY A 76 11.32 -5.11 -9.55
N ASP A 77 11.55 -6.40 -9.80
CA ASP A 77 10.89 -7.18 -10.84
C ASP A 77 9.44 -7.58 -10.48
N ASP A 78 9.06 -7.55 -9.20
CA ASP A 78 7.73 -7.98 -8.73
C ASP A 78 6.76 -6.83 -8.40
N ALA A 79 7.22 -5.57 -8.44
CA ALA A 79 6.39 -4.42 -8.08
C ALA A 79 5.42 -4.06 -9.21
N LEU A 80 4.13 -3.99 -8.90
CA LEU A 80 3.10 -3.59 -9.87
C LEU A 80 3.16 -2.09 -10.17
N THR A 81 3.26 -1.27 -9.12
CA THR A 81 3.39 0.19 -9.18
C THR A 81 3.61 0.76 -7.78
N PHE A 82 3.93 2.05 -7.69
CA PHE A 82 4.12 2.77 -6.43
C PHE A 82 3.48 4.16 -6.48
N ALA A 83 3.17 4.72 -5.32
CA ALA A 83 2.64 6.08 -5.18
C ALA A 83 3.18 6.77 -3.94
N LYS A 84 3.38 8.08 -4.03
CA LYS A 84 3.57 8.96 -2.87
C LYS A 84 2.19 9.28 -2.29
N ILE A 85 2.00 9.03 -1.00
CA ILE A 85 0.74 9.24 -0.28
C ILE A 85 0.98 10.10 0.95
N GLY A 86 0.18 11.15 1.11
CA GLY A 86 0.11 11.99 2.30
C GLY A 86 -0.69 11.33 3.43
N ILE A 87 -0.39 11.66 4.69
CA ILE A 87 -1.00 11.05 5.89
C ILE A 87 -2.51 11.31 6.09
N ASP A 88 -3.12 12.11 5.22
CA ASP A 88 -4.55 12.45 5.20
C ASP A 88 -5.21 12.20 3.83
N GLU A 89 -4.50 11.56 2.91
CA GLU A 89 -4.99 11.36 1.54
C GLU A 89 -5.69 10.00 1.37
N LYS A 90 -6.63 9.96 0.42
CA LYS A 90 -7.38 8.76 0.05
C LYS A 90 -7.00 8.33 -1.36
N PHE A 91 -6.56 7.10 -1.49
CA PHE A 91 -6.14 6.53 -2.77
C PHE A 91 -6.92 5.28 -3.11
N VAL A 92 -7.11 5.09 -4.41
CA VAL A 92 -7.67 3.88 -4.98
C VAL A 92 -6.62 3.21 -5.84
N PHE A 93 -6.44 1.91 -5.62
CA PHE A 93 -5.64 1.04 -6.45
C PHE A 93 -6.55 0.29 -7.43
N VAL A 94 -6.30 0.47 -8.73
CA VAL A 94 -7.10 -0.13 -9.80
C VAL A 94 -6.21 -0.84 -10.81
N GLU A 95 -6.82 -1.74 -11.56
CA GLU A 95 -6.25 -2.42 -12.71
C GLU A 95 -7.02 -1.97 -13.96
N ASP A 96 -6.30 -1.47 -14.97
CA ASP A 96 -6.82 -1.33 -16.33
C ASP A 96 -6.66 -2.69 -17.01
N THR A 97 -7.74 -3.47 -17.07
CA THR A 97 -7.73 -4.85 -17.60
C THR A 97 -7.39 -4.92 -19.08
N ASP A 98 -7.71 -3.88 -19.84
CA ASP A 98 -7.46 -3.82 -21.28
C ASP A 98 -5.97 -3.60 -21.55
N LYS A 99 -5.31 -2.80 -20.70
CA LYS A 99 -3.88 -2.50 -20.81
C LYS A 99 -2.99 -3.39 -19.95
N LYS A 100 -3.58 -4.17 -19.03
CA LYS A 100 -2.87 -4.95 -18.00
C LYS A 100 -1.95 -4.06 -17.16
N GLU A 101 -2.43 -2.88 -16.79
CA GLU A 101 -1.66 -1.90 -16.03
C GLU A 101 -2.32 -1.65 -14.67
N PHE A 102 -1.49 -1.51 -13.63
CA PHE A 102 -1.93 -1.21 -12.27
C PHE A 102 -1.57 0.23 -11.92
N ARG A 103 -2.49 0.95 -11.29
CA ARG A 103 -2.33 2.38 -11.01
C ARG A 103 -2.99 2.79 -9.70
N PHE A 104 -2.39 3.80 -9.08
CA PHE A 104 -2.94 4.53 -7.96
C PHE A 104 -3.54 5.86 -8.44
N TYR A 105 -4.70 6.23 -7.90
CA TYR A 105 -5.30 7.54 -8.11
C TYR A 105 -5.78 8.12 -6.80
N HIS A 106 -5.63 9.43 -6.64
CA HIS A 106 -6.20 10.17 -5.53
C HIS A 106 -7.72 10.27 -5.72
N ASP A 107 -8.48 9.97 -4.67
CA ASP A 107 -9.95 9.96 -4.72
C ASP A 107 -10.52 10.39 -3.36
N GLU A 108 -10.92 11.66 -3.26
CA GLU A 108 -11.49 12.23 -2.03
C GLU A 108 -12.95 11.81 -1.81
N GLU A 109 -13.65 11.40 -2.87
CA GLU A 109 -15.07 11.02 -2.83
C GLU A 109 -15.26 9.55 -2.45
N GLU A 110 -14.21 8.73 -2.52
CA GLU A 110 -14.30 7.32 -2.21
C GLU A 110 -14.75 7.07 -0.76
N PRO A 111 -15.86 6.34 -0.56
CA PRO A 111 -16.33 5.99 0.77
C PRO A 111 -15.33 5.05 1.42
N GLU A 112 -15.13 5.26 2.72
CA GLU A 112 -14.32 4.37 3.54
C GLU A 112 -15.00 2.99 3.51
N GLY A 113 -14.36 2.02 2.85
CA GLY A 113 -14.88 0.65 2.74
C GLY A 113 -14.76 -0.09 4.07
N GLU A 114 -14.75 -1.43 4.06
CA GLU A 114 -14.34 -2.16 5.26
C GLU A 114 -12.88 -1.78 5.58
N ILE A 115 -12.72 -1.09 6.71
CA ILE A 115 -11.47 -0.51 7.16
C ILE A 115 -10.70 -1.59 7.91
N HIS A 116 -9.70 -2.19 7.27
CA HIS A 116 -8.82 -3.14 7.96
C HIS A 116 -7.63 -2.43 8.57
N GLY A 117 -7.41 -2.80 9.82
CA GLY A 117 -6.54 -2.07 10.71
C GLY A 117 -5.30 -2.72 11.22
N TRP A 118 -4.51 -1.84 11.81
CA TRP A 118 -3.28 -2.11 12.52
C TRP A 118 -3.53 -2.43 13.99
#